data_AF-A0AAD1CHH5-F1
#
_entry.id   AF-A0AAD1CHH5-F1
#
_cell.length_a   1.000
_cell.length_b   1.000
_cell.length_c   1.000
_cell.angle_alpha   90.00
_cell.angle_beta   90.00
_cell.angle_gamma   90.00
#
_symmetry.space_group_name_H-M   'P 1'
#
loop_
_entity.id
_entity.type
_entity.pdbx_description
1 polymer ?
#
loop_
_entity_poly.entity_id
_entity_poly.type
_entity_poly.pdbx_seq_one_letter_code
_entity_poly.pdbx_strand_id
1 'polypeptide(L)'
;MIDPNYLVGPEVNWYFMFASTFAITIMGAFVTEKIVEPKLGKYHDEEASEDLSHDKMGKLTDIEKKGLKMAGLAALVVAALLALTIVPSDGVLRNPTTGLVAGSPFLKGIVAFIFVFFAIPGFVYGKVVGTMNNDRDVINAMAKSMSSMGMYIVLVFFAAQFVAFFKWTNFGQVFAVGGADFLQSIGLTGPALFFAFILMCGFINLMIGSASAQWAVTAPIFIPMLMLVGYTPETIQAAYRIGDSVTNIITPMMSYFGMILAVATRYQKNLGLGTLISTMLPYSIVFIIGWSIMFYVWVFVLSIPVGPGAATYYNVAG
;
A
#
# COMPACT_ATOMS: atom_id res chain seq x y z
N MET A 1 -9.98 22.17 17.10
CA MET A 1 -9.90 20.95 17.93
C MET A 1 -11.10 20.94 18.86
N ILE A 2 -11.77 19.79 19.01
CA ILE A 2 -12.97 19.65 19.85
C ILE A 2 -12.61 19.28 21.30
N ASP A 3 -11.68 18.33 21.49
CA ASP A 3 -11.12 17.99 22.81
C ASP A 3 -9.58 18.04 22.74
N PRO A 4 -8.93 19.01 23.42
CA PRO A 4 -7.47 19.14 23.43
C PRO A 4 -6.72 18.02 24.15
N ASN A 5 -7.39 17.27 25.03
CA ASN A 5 -6.77 16.21 25.83
C ASN A 5 -7.00 14.81 25.23
N TYR A 6 -7.73 14.72 24.11
CA TYR A 6 -8.02 13.46 23.44
C TYR A 6 -6.77 12.92 22.73
N LEU A 7 -6.30 11.75 23.16
CA LEU A 7 -5.11 11.09 22.63
C LEU A 7 -5.49 9.83 21.87
N VAL A 8 -5.09 9.76 20.60
CA VAL A 8 -5.30 8.60 19.74
C VAL A 8 -4.01 7.78 19.68
N GLY A 9 -4.02 6.58 20.27
CA GLY A 9 -2.89 5.65 20.27
C GLY A 9 -2.67 4.98 18.90
N PRO A 10 -1.49 4.42 18.62
CA PRO A 10 -1.25 3.65 17.39
C PRO A 10 -2.03 2.32 17.30
N GLU A 11 -2.42 1.75 18.44
CA GLU A 11 -3.10 0.45 18.56
C GLU A 11 -4.61 0.52 18.31
N VAL A 12 -5.19 1.71 18.20
CA VAL A 12 -6.64 1.97 18.22
C VAL A 12 -7.45 1.31 17.10
N ASN A 13 -6.80 0.78 16.05
CA ASN A 13 -7.46 0.05 14.97
C ASN A 13 -7.02 -1.42 14.87
N TRP A 14 -6.26 -1.93 15.85
CA TRP A 14 -5.60 -3.23 15.77
C TRP A 14 -6.56 -4.39 15.53
N TYR A 15 -7.68 -4.45 16.27
CA TYR A 15 -8.64 -5.55 16.15
C TYR A 15 -9.27 -5.62 14.77
N PHE A 16 -9.73 -4.47 14.27
CA PHE A 16 -10.34 -4.39 12.95
C PHE A 16 -9.33 -4.68 11.84
N MET A 17 -8.11 -4.16 11.93
CA MET A 17 -7.06 -4.38 10.92
C MET A 17 -6.58 -5.83 10.88
N PHE A 18 -6.50 -6.49 12.04
CA PHE A 18 -6.18 -7.91 12.12
C PHE A 18 -7.23 -8.75 11.40
N ALA A 19 -8.51 -8.56 11.70
CA ALA A 19 -9.60 -9.26 11.01
C ALA A 19 -9.66 -8.93 9.51
N SER A 20 -9.41 -7.67 9.15
CA SER A 20 -9.37 -7.20 7.76
C SER A 20 -8.37 -7.95 6.90
N THR A 21 -7.25 -8.41 7.49
CA THR A 21 -6.21 -9.16 6.77
C THR A 21 -6.82 -10.40 6.11
N PHE A 22 -7.56 -11.22 6.87
CA PHE A 22 -8.17 -12.43 6.35
C PHE A 22 -9.27 -12.13 5.33
N ALA A 23 -10.11 -11.13 5.61
CA ALA A 23 -11.20 -10.76 4.71
C ALA A 23 -10.69 -10.27 3.34
N ILE A 24 -9.69 -9.39 3.34
CA ILE A 24 -9.07 -8.87 2.10
C ILE A 24 -8.35 -9.98 1.34
N THR A 25 -7.67 -10.90 2.02
CA THR A 25 -7.06 -12.07 1.36
C THR A 25 -8.10 -12.94 0.66
N ILE A 26 -9.21 -13.26 1.33
CA ILE A 26 -10.28 -14.09 0.74
C ILE A 26 -10.94 -13.37 -0.43
N MET A 27 -11.28 -12.09 -0.27
CA MET A 27 -11.87 -11.28 -1.34
C MET A 27 -10.92 -11.16 -2.53
N GLY A 28 -9.62 -10.96 -2.28
CA GLY A 28 -8.60 -10.86 -3.32
C GLY A 28 -8.49 -12.16 -4.11
N ALA A 29 -8.38 -13.31 -3.41
CA ALA A 29 -8.35 -14.62 -4.06
C ALA A 29 -9.60 -14.88 -4.91
N PHE A 30 -10.77 -14.52 -4.39
CA PHE A 30 -12.03 -14.64 -5.12
C PHE A 30 -12.03 -13.80 -6.41
N VAL A 31 -11.60 -12.54 -6.36
CA VAL A 31 -11.53 -11.70 -7.56
C VAL A 31 -10.54 -12.25 -8.57
N THR A 32 -9.37 -12.74 -8.12
CA THR A 32 -8.39 -13.38 -8.98
C THR A 32 -9.01 -14.56 -9.72
N GLU A 33 -9.49 -15.57 -8.99
CA GLU A 33 -9.91 -16.84 -9.57
C GLU A 33 -11.22 -16.74 -10.36
N LYS A 34 -12.14 -15.87 -9.95
CA LYS A 34 -13.50 -15.82 -10.53
C LYS A 34 -13.72 -14.71 -11.54
N ILE A 35 -12.92 -13.65 -11.51
CA ILE A 35 -13.15 -12.48 -12.37
C ILE A 35 -11.95 -12.21 -13.26
N VAL A 36 -10.75 -12.09 -12.70
CA VAL A 36 -9.60 -11.57 -13.43
C VAL A 36 -8.89 -12.66 -14.22
N GLU A 37 -8.58 -13.81 -13.62
CA GLU A 37 -7.94 -14.93 -14.30
C GLU A 37 -8.77 -15.45 -15.50
N PRO A 38 -10.10 -15.67 -15.38
CA PRO A 38 -10.92 -16.06 -16.53
C PRO A 38 -10.94 -15.02 -17.65
N LYS A 39 -10.82 -13.73 -17.31
CA LYS A 39 -10.85 -12.62 -18.27
C LYS A 39 -9.50 -12.43 -19.00
N LEU A 40 -8.40 -12.73 -18.33
CA LEU A 40 -7.06 -12.69 -18.94
C LEU A 40 -6.84 -13.83 -19.94
N GLY A 41 -7.51 -14.97 -19.74
CA GLY A 41 -7.46 -16.09 -20.67
C GLY A 41 -6.14 -16.86 -20.62
N LYS A 42 -5.82 -17.56 -21.70
CA LYS A 42 -4.56 -18.32 -21.79
C LYS A 42 -3.40 -17.39 -22.09
N TYR A 43 -2.28 -17.61 -21.41
CA TYR A 43 -1.04 -16.89 -21.67
C TYR A 43 -0.45 -17.25 -23.04
N HIS A 44 0.02 -16.25 -23.77
CA HIS A 44 0.69 -16.39 -25.06
C HIS A 44 2.10 -15.81 -24.98
N ASP A 45 3.12 -16.63 -25.24
CA ASP A 45 4.53 -16.21 -25.19
C ASP A 45 4.84 -15.05 -26.15
N GLU A 46 4.10 -14.94 -27.27
CA GLU A 46 4.26 -13.87 -28.26
C GLU A 46 3.88 -12.47 -27.76
N GLU A 47 3.12 -12.40 -26.67
CA GLU A 47 2.69 -11.14 -26.05
C GLU A 47 3.74 -10.59 -25.08
N ALA A 48 4.73 -11.38 -24.66
CA ALA A 48 5.79 -10.92 -23.77
C ALA A 48 6.69 -9.86 -24.44
N SER A 49 7.18 -8.89 -23.67
CA SER A 49 8.17 -7.92 -24.17
C SER A 49 9.61 -8.46 -24.12
N GLU A 50 9.83 -9.56 -23.42
CA GLU A 50 11.10 -10.27 -23.30
C GLU A 50 10.86 -11.77 -23.60
N ASP A 51 11.91 -12.48 -24.00
CA ASP A 51 11.82 -13.93 -24.18
C ASP A 51 11.69 -14.62 -22.80
N LEU A 52 10.46 -15.02 -22.47
CA LEU A 52 10.12 -15.75 -21.24
C LEU A 52 10.13 -17.28 -21.45
N SER A 53 10.51 -17.77 -22.65
CA SER A 53 10.52 -19.22 -22.94
C SER A 53 11.51 -20.01 -22.10
N HIS A 54 12.49 -19.31 -21.51
CA HIS A 54 13.45 -19.85 -20.55
C HIS A 54 12.97 -19.79 -19.08
N ASP A 55 11.92 -19.02 -18.77
CA ASP A 55 11.26 -18.97 -17.45
C ASP A 55 10.31 -20.17 -17.28
N LYS A 56 10.85 -21.38 -17.39
CA LYS A 56 10.11 -22.59 -17.04
C LYS A 56 10.26 -22.85 -15.55
N MET A 57 9.17 -23.25 -14.88
CA MET A 57 9.26 -24.00 -13.61
C MET A 57 9.87 -25.39 -13.89
N GLY A 58 11.12 -25.43 -14.32
CA GLY A 58 11.91 -26.64 -14.45
C GLY A 58 12.34 -27.14 -13.08
N LYS A 59 12.78 -28.40 -13.01
CA LYS A 59 13.47 -28.89 -11.81
C LYS A 59 14.80 -28.17 -11.69
N LEU A 60 15.04 -27.59 -10.51
CA LEU A 60 16.30 -26.92 -10.18
C LEU A 60 17.50 -27.86 -10.44
N THR A 61 18.48 -27.36 -11.20
CA THR A 61 19.78 -28.00 -11.37
C THR A 61 20.55 -28.01 -10.05
N ASP A 62 21.56 -28.87 -9.92
CA ASP A 62 22.32 -28.97 -8.67
C ASP A 62 23.15 -27.72 -8.38
N ILE A 63 23.57 -26.99 -9.42
CA ILE A 63 24.24 -25.70 -9.28
C ILE A 63 23.26 -24.64 -8.77
N GLU A 64 22.02 -24.59 -9.27
CA GLU A 64 20.99 -23.66 -8.78
C GLU A 64 20.59 -23.98 -7.34
N LYS A 65 20.48 -25.27 -6.96
CA LYS A 65 20.25 -25.67 -5.55
C LYS A 65 21.39 -25.19 -4.66
N LYS A 66 22.64 -25.32 -5.10
CA LYS A 66 23.80 -24.80 -4.36
C LYS A 66 23.77 -23.28 -4.27
N GLY A 67 23.43 -22.60 -5.37
CA GLY A 67 23.22 -21.15 -5.43
C GLY A 67 22.17 -20.68 -4.43
N LEU A 68 21.00 -21.33 -4.40
CA LEU A 68 19.92 -21.03 -3.46
C LEU A 68 20.34 -21.22 -2.00
N LYS A 69 21.07 -22.29 -1.68
CA LYS A 69 21.59 -22.52 -0.31
C LYS A 69 22.54 -21.39 0.11
N MET A 70 23.46 -21.00 -0.77
CA MET A 70 24.42 -19.93 -0.49
C MET A 70 23.75 -18.55 -0.40
N ALA A 71 22.79 -18.27 -1.28
CA ALA A 71 22.00 -17.05 -1.25
C ALA A 71 21.12 -16.99 0.01
N GLY A 72 20.51 -18.10 0.41
CA GLY A 72 19.76 -18.21 1.67
C GLY A 72 20.65 -17.97 2.88
N LEU A 73 21.86 -18.53 2.90
CA LEU A 73 22.84 -18.22 3.95
C LEU A 73 23.21 -16.73 3.96
N ALA A 74 23.46 -16.12 2.81
CA ALA A 74 23.74 -14.69 2.70
C ALA A 74 22.55 -13.84 3.19
N ALA A 75 21.31 -14.22 2.84
CA ALA A 75 20.11 -13.54 3.30
C ALA A 75 19.96 -13.63 4.83
N LEU A 76 20.25 -14.80 5.43
CA LEU A 76 20.26 -14.97 6.88
C LEU A 76 21.34 -14.12 7.55
N VAL A 77 22.54 -14.03 6.97
CA VAL A 77 23.60 -13.18 7.49
C VAL A 77 23.21 -11.71 7.45
N VAL A 78 22.66 -11.23 6.32
CA VAL A 78 22.19 -9.84 6.21
C VAL A 78 21.03 -9.57 7.17
N ALA A 79 20.06 -10.48 7.28
CA ALA A 79 18.96 -10.36 8.24
C ALA A 79 19.48 -10.32 9.68
N ALA A 80 20.45 -11.16 10.04
CA ALA A 80 21.05 -11.18 11.37
C ALA A 80 21.80 -9.88 11.65
N LEU A 81 22.59 -9.36 10.69
CA LEU A 81 23.27 -8.08 10.83
C LEU A 81 22.26 -6.93 11.02
N LEU A 82 21.20 -6.88 10.22
CA LEU A 82 20.13 -5.89 10.38
C LEU A 82 19.42 -6.06 11.72
N ALA A 83 19.15 -7.28 12.16
CA ALA A 83 18.53 -7.56 13.45
C ALA A 83 19.43 -7.06 14.60
N LEU A 84 20.75 -7.24 14.55
CA LEU A 84 21.69 -6.72 15.55
C LEU A 84 21.63 -5.19 15.66
N THR A 85 21.31 -4.48 14.58
CA THR A 85 21.20 -3.01 14.62
C THR A 85 19.91 -2.47 15.25
N ILE A 86 18.88 -3.31 15.42
CA ILE A 86 17.52 -2.84 15.80
C ILE A 86 16.86 -3.63 16.94
N VAL A 87 17.13 -4.94 17.05
CA VAL A 87 16.52 -5.82 18.07
C VAL A 87 17.06 -5.50 19.48
N PRO A 88 18.38 -5.38 19.70
CA PRO A 88 18.91 -4.99 21.01
C PRO A 88 18.37 -3.63 21.46
N SER A 89 18.18 -3.45 22.76
CA SER A 89 17.71 -2.18 23.34
C SER A 89 18.66 -1.01 23.06
N ASP A 90 19.94 -1.32 22.87
CA ASP A 90 21.05 -0.43 22.51
C ASP A 90 21.38 -0.43 21.01
N GLY A 91 20.48 -0.96 20.17
CA GLY A 91 20.67 -1.03 18.72
C GLY A 91 20.91 0.35 18.09
N VAL A 92 21.99 0.47 17.32
CA VAL A 92 22.47 1.74 16.73
C VAL A 92 21.44 2.40 15.79
N LEU A 93 20.53 1.64 15.19
CA LEU A 93 19.52 2.15 14.27
C LEU A 93 18.15 2.37 14.93
N ARG A 94 18.04 2.27 16.27
CA ARG A 94 16.86 2.69 17.03
C ARG A 94 16.74 4.21 17.07
N ASN A 95 15.57 4.71 17.47
CA ASN A 95 15.36 6.14 17.65
C ASN A 95 16.35 6.69 18.72
N PRO A 96 17.23 7.66 18.38
CA PRO A 96 18.24 8.16 19.32
C PRO A 96 17.66 8.83 20.57
N THR A 97 16.44 9.37 20.48
CA THR A 97 15.80 10.10 21.57
C THR A 97 14.91 9.19 22.42
N THR A 98 14.17 8.27 21.80
CA THR A 98 13.16 7.46 22.51
C THR A 98 13.57 6.01 22.71
N GLY A 99 14.63 5.53 22.05
CA GLY A 99 15.04 4.12 22.06
C GLY A 99 14.03 3.17 21.39
N LEU A 100 12.94 3.70 20.82
CA LEU A 100 11.90 2.91 20.15
C LEU A 100 12.29 2.58 18.70
N VAL A 101 11.66 1.54 18.16
CA VAL A 101 11.74 1.21 16.72
C VAL A 101 10.93 2.22 15.90
N ALA A 102 9.82 2.72 16.44
CA ALA A 102 8.99 3.73 15.78
C ALA A 102 9.77 5.04 15.58
N GLY A 103 9.71 5.59 14.36
CA GLY A 103 10.42 6.82 13.99
C GLY A 103 11.95 6.70 13.94
N SER A 104 12.48 5.48 14.06
CA SER A 104 13.92 5.20 14.06
C SER A 104 14.56 5.40 12.68
N PRO A 105 15.90 5.63 12.62
CA PRO A 105 16.65 5.59 11.36
C PRO A 105 16.43 4.31 10.56
N PHE A 106 16.25 3.17 11.23
CA PHE A 106 15.95 1.88 10.58
C PHE A 106 14.70 1.96 9.69
N LEU A 107 13.56 2.41 10.25
CA LEU A 107 12.31 2.51 9.49
C LEU A 107 12.34 3.60 8.42
N LYS A 108 13.02 4.73 8.69
CA LYS A 108 13.18 5.79 7.69
C LYS A 108 14.03 5.33 6.50
N GLY A 109 15.02 4.47 6.74
CA GLY A 109 15.91 3.91 5.73
C GLY A 109 15.48 2.55 5.16
N ILE A 110 14.27 2.07 5.46
CA ILE A 110 13.85 0.69 5.17
C ILE A 110 13.99 0.31 3.69
N VAL A 111 13.74 1.24 2.78
CA VAL A 111 13.89 1.02 1.32
C VAL A 111 15.33 0.70 0.94
N ALA A 112 16.30 1.41 1.53
CA ALA A 112 17.72 1.13 1.30
C ALA A 112 18.12 -0.24 1.86
N PHE A 113 17.60 -0.63 3.03
CA PHE A 113 17.84 -1.95 3.60
C PHE A 113 17.22 -3.07 2.78
N ILE A 114 16.02 -2.86 2.22
CA ILE A 114 15.40 -3.79 1.26
C ILE A 114 16.29 -3.96 0.04
N PHE A 115 16.81 -2.86 -0.52
CA PHE A 115 17.77 -2.92 -1.63
C PHE A 115 18.99 -3.78 -1.29
N VAL A 116 19.65 -3.52 -0.15
CA VAL A 116 20.81 -4.30 0.31
C VAL A 116 20.45 -5.77 0.55
N PHE A 117 19.29 -6.02 1.16
CA PHE A 117 18.80 -7.35 1.48
C PHE A 117 18.54 -8.20 0.24
N PHE A 118 18.11 -7.60 -0.89
CA PHE A 118 17.94 -8.33 -2.14
C PHE A 118 19.21 -8.34 -3.01
N ALA A 119 20.00 -7.27 -2.98
CA ALA A 119 21.22 -7.16 -3.79
C ALA A 119 22.28 -8.18 -3.37
N ILE A 120 22.52 -8.36 -2.07
CA ILE A 120 23.57 -9.27 -1.58
C ILE A 120 23.27 -10.74 -1.92
N PRO A 121 22.11 -11.32 -1.55
CA PRO A 121 21.76 -12.68 -1.93
C PRO A 121 21.65 -12.87 -3.45
N GLY A 122 21.13 -11.88 -4.17
CA GLY A 122 21.07 -11.89 -5.63
C GLY A 122 22.46 -12.02 -6.27
N PHE A 123 23.43 -11.24 -5.79
CA PHE A 123 24.82 -11.34 -6.22
C PHE A 123 25.45 -12.68 -5.84
N VAL A 124 25.27 -13.16 -4.61
CA VAL A 124 25.80 -14.46 -4.16
C VAL A 124 25.25 -15.60 -5.02
N TYR A 125 23.95 -15.57 -5.32
CA TYR A 125 23.34 -16.53 -6.24
C TYR A 125 23.98 -16.46 -7.62
N GLY A 126 24.03 -15.27 -8.21
CA GLY A 126 24.58 -15.06 -9.55
C GLY A 126 26.05 -15.47 -9.66
N LYS A 127 26.83 -15.27 -8.59
CA LYS A 127 28.22 -15.70 -8.51
C LYS A 127 28.38 -17.21 -8.44
N VAL A 128 27.51 -17.90 -7.70
CA VAL A 128 27.57 -19.37 -7.56
C VAL A 128 27.11 -20.08 -8.83
N VAL A 129 26.09 -19.55 -9.52
CA VAL A 129 25.56 -20.11 -10.77
C VAL A 129 26.39 -19.67 -11.99
N GLY A 130 27.27 -18.67 -11.82
CA GLY A 130 28.17 -18.20 -12.87
C GLY A 130 27.57 -17.14 -13.80
N THR A 131 26.39 -16.62 -13.48
CA THR A 131 25.73 -15.54 -14.25
C THR A 131 26.27 -14.15 -13.93
N MET A 132 26.92 -13.96 -12.77
CA MET A 132 27.59 -12.71 -12.37
C MET A 132 28.99 -13.00 -11.84
N ASN A 133 30.01 -12.70 -12.63
CA ASN A 133 31.40 -13.04 -12.30
C ASN A 133 32.22 -11.85 -11.81
N ASN A 134 31.92 -10.65 -12.29
CA ASN A 134 32.66 -9.44 -11.97
C ASN A 134 31.71 -8.25 -11.68
N ASP A 135 32.29 -7.14 -11.25
CA ASP A 135 31.61 -5.87 -10.98
C ASP A 135 30.89 -5.32 -12.22
N ARG A 136 31.45 -5.50 -13.43
CA ARG A 136 30.81 -5.05 -14.68
C ARG A 136 29.52 -5.82 -14.96
N ASP A 137 29.46 -7.12 -14.66
CA ASP A 137 28.25 -7.91 -14.85
C ASP A 137 27.12 -7.38 -13.94
N VAL A 138 27.45 -7.00 -12.71
CA VAL A 138 26.50 -6.38 -11.77
C VAL A 138 26.03 -5.02 -12.28
N ILE A 139 26.96 -4.17 -12.74
CA ILE A 139 26.64 -2.86 -13.31
C ILE A 139 25.75 -3.00 -14.55
N ASN A 140 26.07 -3.93 -15.44
CA ASN A 140 25.29 -4.20 -16.65
C ASN A 140 23.88 -4.70 -16.31
N ALA A 141 23.74 -5.56 -15.30
CA ALA A 141 22.43 -6.00 -14.83
C ALA A 141 21.59 -4.84 -14.28
N MET A 142 22.19 -3.98 -13.44
CA MET A 142 21.52 -2.78 -12.92
C MET A 142 21.14 -1.81 -14.04
N ALA A 143 22.04 -1.58 -15.01
CA ALA A 143 21.78 -0.73 -16.17
C ALA A 143 20.63 -1.27 -17.03
N LYS A 144 20.59 -2.60 -17.26
CA LYS A 144 19.48 -3.25 -17.98
C LYS A 144 18.16 -3.04 -17.24
N SER A 145 18.12 -3.24 -15.92
CA SER A 145 16.93 -2.99 -15.11
C SER A 145 16.50 -1.52 -15.11
N MET A 146 17.43 -0.55 -15.16
CA MET A 146 17.08 0.87 -15.27
C MET A 146 16.60 1.23 -16.68
N SER A 147 17.14 0.59 -17.72
CA SER A 147 16.70 0.81 -19.11
C SER A 147 15.24 0.43 -19.31
N SER A 148 14.76 -0.66 -18.70
CA SER A 148 13.34 -1.05 -18.75
C SER A 148 12.42 -0.07 -18.02
N MET A 149 12.97 0.83 -17.19
CA MET A 149 12.22 1.85 -16.45
C MET A 149 12.10 3.18 -17.21
N GLY A 150 12.53 3.27 -18.47
CA GLY A 150 12.45 4.52 -19.25
C GLY A 150 11.02 5.07 -19.37
N MET A 151 10.05 4.21 -19.73
CA MET A 151 8.63 4.60 -19.79
C MET A 151 8.10 4.97 -18.40
N TYR A 152 8.53 4.26 -17.35
CA TYR A 152 8.18 4.56 -15.97
C TYR A 152 8.59 5.97 -15.56
N ILE A 153 9.84 6.36 -15.85
CA ILE A 153 10.37 7.68 -15.48
C ILE A 153 9.56 8.80 -16.15
N VAL A 154 9.22 8.65 -17.44
CA VAL A 154 8.41 9.63 -18.16
C VAL A 154 7.01 9.73 -17.57
N LEU A 155 6.37 8.60 -17.27
CA LEU A 155 5.03 8.57 -16.68
C LEU A 155 5.01 9.23 -15.29
N VAL A 156 5.95 8.85 -14.42
CA VAL A 156 6.07 9.40 -13.06
C VAL A 156 6.40 10.88 -13.08
N PHE A 157 7.20 11.34 -14.05
CA PHE A 157 7.47 12.77 -14.20
C PHE A 157 6.18 13.57 -14.36
N PHE A 158 5.33 13.21 -15.33
CA PHE A 158 4.07 13.93 -15.56
C PHE A 158 3.07 13.74 -14.42
N ALA A 159 2.98 12.53 -13.84
CA ALA A 159 2.15 12.28 -12.67
C ALA A 159 2.58 13.15 -11.48
N ALA A 160 3.89 13.25 -11.19
CA ALA A 160 4.41 14.09 -10.12
C ALA A 160 4.10 15.58 -10.35
N GLN A 161 4.18 16.08 -11.59
CA GLN A 161 3.77 17.45 -11.90
C GLN A 161 2.27 17.67 -11.67
N PHE A 162 1.42 16.71 -12.07
CA PHE A 162 -0.01 16.78 -11.78
C PHE A 162 -0.27 16.82 -10.27
N VAL A 163 0.34 15.93 -9.47
CA VAL A 163 0.21 15.97 -8.00
C VAL A 163 0.65 17.34 -7.46
N ALA A 164 1.77 17.87 -7.95
CA ALA A 164 2.32 19.14 -7.48
C ALA A 164 1.38 20.31 -7.77
N PHE A 165 0.87 20.45 -8.99
CA PHE A 165 -0.09 21.50 -9.34
C PHE A 165 -1.42 21.32 -8.60
N PHE A 166 -1.90 20.09 -8.49
CA PHE A 166 -3.14 19.77 -7.77
C PHE A 166 -3.05 20.12 -6.27
N LYS A 167 -1.89 19.87 -5.66
CA LYS A 167 -1.60 20.29 -4.28
C LYS A 167 -1.51 21.82 -4.18
N TRP A 168 -0.81 22.46 -5.12
CA TRP A 168 -0.64 23.92 -5.12
C TRP A 168 -1.95 24.69 -5.28
N THR A 169 -2.90 24.16 -6.06
CA THR A 169 -4.22 24.76 -6.25
C THR A 169 -5.19 24.52 -5.08
N ASN A 170 -4.79 23.78 -4.04
CA ASN A 170 -5.63 23.39 -2.92
C ASN A 170 -6.90 22.62 -3.30
N PHE A 171 -6.92 21.98 -4.48
CA PHE A 171 -8.12 21.33 -5.01
C PHE A 171 -8.58 20.16 -4.11
N GLY A 172 -7.64 19.44 -3.50
CA GLY A 172 -7.94 18.42 -2.50
C GLY A 172 -8.62 18.96 -1.24
N GLN A 173 -8.25 20.17 -0.79
CA GLN A 173 -8.92 20.83 0.33
C GLN A 173 -10.33 21.29 -0.05
N VAL A 174 -10.52 21.84 -1.25
CA VAL A 174 -11.83 22.26 -1.76
C VAL A 174 -12.81 21.08 -1.78
N PHE A 175 -12.39 19.91 -2.28
CA PHE A 175 -13.22 18.70 -2.25
C PHE A 175 -13.46 18.15 -0.85
N ALA A 176 -12.48 18.23 0.05
CA ALA A 176 -12.67 17.80 1.43
C ALA A 176 -13.70 18.67 2.15
N VAL A 177 -13.64 20.00 1.99
CA VAL A 177 -14.62 20.93 2.56
C VAL A 177 -15.99 20.73 1.90
N GLY A 178 -16.07 20.73 0.57
CA GLY A 178 -17.34 20.53 -0.14
C GLY A 178 -17.98 19.17 0.13
N GLY A 179 -17.18 18.12 0.32
CA GLY A 179 -17.63 16.80 0.74
C GLY A 179 -18.15 16.79 2.17
N ALA A 180 -17.50 17.50 3.09
CA ALA A 180 -17.98 17.68 4.46
C ALA A 180 -19.32 18.42 4.50
N ASP A 181 -19.45 19.52 3.74
CA ASP A 181 -20.68 20.29 3.63
C ASP A 181 -21.82 19.45 3.01
N PHE A 182 -21.50 18.65 1.98
CA PHE A 182 -22.45 17.71 1.39
C PHE A 182 -22.95 16.69 2.42
N LEU A 183 -22.05 16.05 3.16
CA LEU A 183 -22.40 15.06 4.18
C LEU A 183 -23.23 15.66 5.33
N GLN A 184 -22.97 16.92 5.70
CA GLN A 184 -23.80 17.65 6.69
C GLN A 184 -25.18 17.99 6.13
N SER A 185 -25.27 18.48 4.89
CA SER A 185 -26.52 18.92 4.28
C SER A 185 -27.55 17.80 4.08
N ILE A 186 -27.09 16.57 3.82
CA ILE A 186 -27.97 15.40 3.67
C ILE A 186 -28.50 14.88 5.02
N GLY A 187 -28.02 15.41 6.16
CA GLY A 187 -28.48 15.07 7.50
C GLY A 187 -28.20 13.62 7.91
N LEU A 188 -27.25 12.93 7.26
CA LEU A 188 -26.85 11.58 7.63
C LEU A 188 -26.05 11.59 8.94
N THR A 189 -26.72 11.30 10.05
CA THR A 189 -26.07 11.19 11.37
C THR A 189 -25.82 9.73 11.80
N GLY A 190 -26.46 8.78 11.13
CA GLY A 190 -26.37 7.35 11.46
C GLY A 190 -25.14 6.63 10.85
N PRO A 191 -24.98 5.34 11.16
CA PRO A 191 -23.92 4.46 10.63
C PRO A 191 -23.74 4.46 9.10
N ALA A 192 -24.81 4.78 8.35
CA ALA A 192 -24.79 4.88 6.89
C ALA A 192 -23.82 5.97 6.38
N LEU A 193 -23.53 6.99 7.20
CA LEU A 193 -22.58 8.06 6.91
C LEU A 193 -21.19 7.53 6.53
N PHE A 194 -20.78 6.41 7.15
CA PHE A 194 -19.47 5.83 6.91
C PHE A 194 -19.31 5.26 5.50
N PHE A 195 -20.38 4.79 4.84
CA PHE A 195 -20.29 4.40 3.44
C PHE A 195 -19.94 5.59 2.54
N ALA A 196 -20.63 6.72 2.75
CA ALA A 196 -20.38 7.94 2.00
C ALA A 196 -18.98 8.52 2.31
N PHE A 197 -18.57 8.48 3.58
CA PHE A 197 -17.23 8.88 4.01
C PHE A 197 -16.13 8.02 3.38
N ILE A 198 -16.28 6.69 3.36
CA ILE A 198 -15.33 5.76 2.72
C ILE A 198 -15.23 6.04 1.21
N LEU A 199 -16.38 6.19 0.53
CA LEU A 199 -16.41 6.47 -0.90
C LEU A 199 -15.71 7.79 -1.25
N MET A 200 -15.97 8.83 -0.48
CA MET A 200 -15.32 10.13 -0.64
C MET A 200 -13.81 10.04 -0.35
N CYS A 201 -13.38 9.32 0.69
CA CYS A 201 -11.95 9.08 0.93
C CYS A 201 -11.30 8.33 -0.23
N GLY A 202 -11.98 7.33 -0.78
CA GLY A 202 -11.51 6.60 -1.97
C GLY A 202 -11.42 7.48 -3.20
N PHE A 203 -12.36 8.40 -3.39
CA PHE A 203 -12.32 9.38 -4.48
C PHE A 203 -11.17 10.38 -4.34
N ILE A 204 -10.96 10.94 -3.15
CA ILE A 204 -9.81 11.83 -2.87
C ILE A 204 -8.49 11.08 -3.09
N ASN A 205 -8.43 9.79 -2.73
CA ASN A 205 -7.22 8.98 -2.90
C ASN A 205 -6.83 8.77 -4.38
N LEU A 206 -7.81 8.81 -5.31
CA LEU A 206 -7.49 8.82 -6.74
C LEU A 206 -6.64 10.04 -7.14
N MET A 207 -6.76 11.14 -6.40
CA MET A 207 -6.08 12.40 -6.65
C MET A 207 -4.81 12.57 -5.78
N ILE A 208 -4.84 12.07 -4.54
CA ILE A 208 -3.74 12.16 -3.56
C ILE A 208 -3.31 10.75 -3.15
N GLY A 209 -2.43 10.11 -3.93
CA GLY A 209 -1.98 8.73 -3.68
C GLY A 209 -1.04 8.52 -2.49
N SER A 210 -0.99 9.44 -1.52
CA SER A 210 -0.19 9.32 -0.30
C SER A 210 -1.11 9.36 0.92
N ALA A 211 -1.18 8.25 1.64
CA ALA A 211 -2.01 8.13 2.85
C ALA A 211 -1.73 9.24 3.87
N SER A 212 -0.46 9.47 4.20
CA SER A 212 -0.10 10.53 5.15
C SER A 212 -0.48 11.94 4.66
N ALA A 213 -0.40 12.20 3.35
CA ALA A 213 -0.73 13.50 2.78
C ALA A 213 -2.25 13.72 2.70
N GLN A 214 -2.99 12.67 2.31
CA GLN A 214 -4.44 12.71 2.30
C GLN A 214 -4.97 12.90 3.72
N TRP A 215 -4.53 12.09 4.68
CA TRP A 215 -4.96 12.20 6.08
C TRP A 215 -4.65 13.57 6.69
N ALA A 216 -3.49 14.15 6.39
CA ALA A 216 -3.14 15.48 6.89
C ALA A 216 -4.10 16.59 6.40
N VAL A 217 -4.71 16.40 5.23
CA VAL A 217 -5.69 17.34 4.67
C VAL A 217 -7.10 17.03 5.15
N THR A 218 -7.48 15.75 5.19
CA THR A 218 -8.86 15.32 5.48
C THR A 218 -9.15 15.28 6.98
N ALA A 219 -8.21 14.86 7.82
CA ALA A 219 -8.42 14.69 9.26
C ALA A 219 -8.87 15.98 9.97
N PRO A 220 -8.25 17.17 9.75
CA PRO A 220 -8.67 18.41 10.41
C PRO A 220 -10.10 18.85 10.06
N ILE A 221 -10.65 18.35 8.94
CA ILE A 221 -11.99 18.68 8.45
C ILE A 221 -13.00 17.64 8.95
N PHE A 222 -12.75 16.36 8.67
CA PHE A 222 -13.71 15.30 8.92
C PHE A 222 -13.74 14.82 10.36
N ILE A 223 -12.62 14.83 11.09
CA ILE A 223 -12.63 14.39 12.49
C ILE A 223 -13.54 15.29 13.33
N PRO A 224 -13.38 16.63 13.34
CA PRO A 224 -14.27 17.47 14.12
C PRO A 224 -15.74 17.31 13.71
N MET A 225 -16.03 17.28 12.41
CA MET A 225 -17.39 17.11 11.91
C MET A 225 -18.03 15.81 12.41
N LEU A 226 -17.35 14.67 12.26
CA LEU A 226 -17.88 13.36 12.64
C LEU A 226 -17.91 13.14 14.15
N MET A 227 -17.03 13.81 14.90
CA MET A 227 -17.10 13.87 16.36
C MET A 227 -18.34 14.62 16.86
N LEU A 228 -18.76 15.71 16.19
CA LEU A 228 -20.01 16.42 16.53
C LEU A 228 -21.25 15.56 16.24
N VAL A 229 -21.16 14.68 15.25
CA VAL A 229 -22.22 13.69 14.98
C VAL A 229 -22.24 12.57 16.04
N GLY A 230 -21.17 12.41 16.80
CA GLY A 230 -21.08 11.47 17.93
C GLY A 230 -20.20 10.25 17.68
N TYR A 231 -19.26 10.29 16.74
CA TYR A 231 -18.31 9.19 16.49
C TYR A 231 -16.88 9.53 16.93
N THR A 232 -16.15 8.53 17.40
CA THR A 232 -14.77 8.72 17.87
C THR A 232 -13.75 8.84 16.74
N PRO A 233 -12.64 9.58 16.94
CA PRO A 233 -11.52 9.67 15.99
C PRO A 233 -11.00 8.32 15.50
N GLU A 234 -10.98 7.30 16.36
CA GLU A 234 -10.53 5.94 16.08
C GLU A 234 -11.40 5.26 15.04
N THR A 235 -12.73 5.40 15.18
CA THR A 235 -13.72 4.85 14.25
C THR A 235 -13.65 5.56 12.91
N ILE A 236 -13.48 6.89 12.94
CA ILE A 236 -13.29 7.73 11.75
C ILE A 236 -12.00 7.34 11.03
N GLN A 237 -10.91 7.14 11.76
CA GLN A 237 -9.62 6.73 11.20
C GLN A 237 -9.69 5.35 10.54
N ALA A 238 -10.40 4.40 11.16
CA ALA A 238 -10.61 3.07 10.58
C ALA A 238 -11.32 3.16 9.23
N ALA A 239 -12.39 3.95 9.14
CA ALA A 239 -13.12 4.16 7.89
C ALA A 239 -12.27 4.88 6.82
N TYR A 240 -11.48 5.88 7.23
CA TYR A 240 -10.54 6.54 6.32
C TYR A 240 -9.54 5.54 5.71
N ARG A 241 -8.96 4.66 6.54
CA ARG A 241 -7.99 3.65 6.08
C ARG A 241 -8.58 2.70 5.03
N ILE A 242 -9.86 2.39 5.12
CA ILE A 242 -10.57 1.61 4.09
C ILE A 242 -10.57 2.39 2.77
N GLY A 243 -11.08 3.62 2.78
CA GLY A 243 -11.19 4.45 1.57
C GLY A 243 -9.84 4.71 0.90
N ASP A 244 -8.83 5.05 1.69
CA ASP A 244 -7.44 5.26 1.25
C ASP A 244 -6.85 4.01 0.57
N SER A 245 -7.17 2.82 1.07
CA SER A 245 -6.57 1.58 0.60
C SER A 245 -7.21 1.06 -0.69
N VAL A 246 -8.54 1.12 -0.82
CA VAL A 246 -9.27 0.37 -1.86
C VAL A 246 -9.08 0.92 -3.28
N THR A 247 -8.77 2.21 -3.43
CA THR A 247 -8.57 2.84 -4.75
C THR A 247 -7.11 2.97 -5.17
N ASN A 248 -6.17 2.56 -4.31
CA ASN A 248 -4.73 2.61 -4.58
C ASN A 248 -4.31 1.84 -5.84
N ILE A 249 -5.00 0.74 -6.13
CA ILE A 249 -4.70 -0.14 -7.27
C ILE A 249 -5.26 0.35 -8.61
N ILE A 250 -6.11 1.38 -8.59
CA ILE A 250 -6.72 1.99 -9.79
C ILE A 250 -6.26 3.44 -10.03
N THR A 251 -5.37 3.98 -9.20
CA THR A 251 -4.84 5.33 -9.40
C THR A 251 -3.46 5.30 -10.07
N PRO A 252 -3.27 6.05 -11.17
CA PRO A 252 -1.95 6.24 -11.76
C PRO A 252 -1.05 7.16 -10.91
N MET A 253 -1.62 7.81 -9.90
CA MET A 253 -0.93 8.75 -9.00
C MET A 253 -0.16 8.03 -7.89
N MET A 254 -0.33 6.72 -7.72
CA MET A 254 0.42 5.93 -6.77
C MET A 254 1.90 5.85 -7.19
N SER A 255 2.82 6.05 -6.24
CA SER A 255 4.28 6.03 -6.45
C SER A 255 4.81 4.75 -7.11
N TYR A 256 4.12 3.62 -6.88
CA TYR A 256 4.51 2.31 -7.39
C TYR A 256 3.83 1.92 -8.72
N PHE A 257 2.83 2.68 -9.17
CA PHE A 257 1.99 2.29 -10.32
C PHE A 257 2.81 1.92 -11.53
N GLY A 258 3.77 2.75 -11.89
CA GLY A 258 4.52 2.49 -13.11
C GLY A 258 5.63 1.43 -12.97
N MET A 259 6.03 1.04 -11.74
CA MET A 259 6.84 -0.17 -11.53
C MET A 259 6.00 -1.42 -11.79
N ILE A 260 4.75 -1.43 -11.30
CA ILE A 260 3.78 -2.50 -11.59
C ILE A 260 3.53 -2.57 -13.11
N LEU A 261 3.36 -1.42 -13.78
CA LEU A 261 3.22 -1.36 -15.22
C LEU A 261 4.44 -1.93 -15.94
N ALA A 262 5.66 -1.55 -15.54
CA ALA A 262 6.88 -2.07 -16.13
C ALA A 262 6.99 -3.60 -16.01
N VAL A 263 6.63 -4.16 -14.85
CA VAL A 263 6.59 -5.62 -14.65
C VAL A 263 5.49 -6.25 -15.50
N ALA A 264 4.29 -5.68 -15.53
CA ALA A 264 3.19 -6.18 -16.34
C ALA A 264 3.51 -6.17 -17.85
N THR A 265 4.22 -5.15 -18.33
CA THR A 265 4.66 -5.08 -19.73
C THR A 265 5.64 -6.18 -20.12
N ARG A 266 6.35 -6.79 -19.16
CA ARG A 266 7.21 -7.96 -19.44
C ARG A 266 6.40 -9.14 -19.95
N TYR A 267 5.19 -9.32 -19.41
CA TYR A 267 4.28 -10.41 -19.78
C TYR A 267 3.34 -10.03 -20.92
N GLN A 268 3.01 -8.74 -21.07
CA GLN A 268 2.14 -8.24 -22.13
C GLN A 268 2.62 -6.87 -22.66
N LYS A 269 3.34 -6.87 -23.78
CA LYS A 269 4.02 -5.70 -24.38
C LYS A 269 3.11 -4.51 -24.69
N ASN A 270 1.84 -4.78 -25.01
CA ASN A 270 0.84 -3.77 -25.35
C ASN A 270 -0.01 -3.34 -24.14
N LEU A 271 0.34 -3.76 -22.93
CA LEU A 271 -0.41 -3.44 -21.73
C LEU A 271 -0.19 -1.96 -21.38
N GLY A 272 -1.22 -1.16 -21.65
CA GLY A 272 -1.25 0.26 -21.33
C GLY A 272 -1.78 0.53 -19.92
N LEU A 273 -1.65 1.79 -19.50
CA LEU A 273 -2.18 2.30 -18.24
C LEU A 273 -3.68 1.99 -18.06
N GLY A 274 -4.49 2.22 -19.10
CA GLY A 274 -5.93 1.94 -19.06
C GLY A 274 -6.23 0.46 -18.89
N THR A 275 -5.48 -0.42 -19.57
CA THR A 275 -5.64 -1.88 -19.44
C THR A 275 -5.33 -2.32 -18.01
N LEU A 276 -4.22 -1.85 -17.43
CA LEU A 276 -3.85 -2.17 -16.05
C LEU A 276 -4.94 -1.74 -15.05
N ILE A 277 -5.42 -0.50 -15.16
CA ILE A 277 -6.49 0.01 -14.30
C ILE A 277 -7.77 -0.80 -14.48
N SER A 278 -8.14 -1.15 -15.71
CA SER A 278 -9.34 -1.93 -16.00
C SER A 278 -9.28 -3.36 -15.44
N THR A 279 -8.09 -3.96 -15.39
CA THR A 279 -7.84 -5.28 -14.78
C THR A 279 -7.93 -5.21 -13.26
N MET A 280 -7.54 -4.08 -12.65
CA MET A 280 -7.57 -3.88 -11.20
C MET A 280 -8.92 -3.38 -10.67
N LEU A 281 -9.76 -2.79 -11.53
CA LEU A 281 -11.06 -2.23 -11.16
C LEU A 281 -11.99 -3.22 -10.41
N PRO A 282 -12.11 -4.51 -10.80
CA PRO A 282 -12.91 -5.47 -10.05
C PRO A 282 -12.46 -5.65 -8.60
N TYR A 283 -11.14 -5.63 -8.33
CA TYR A 283 -10.63 -5.72 -6.96
C TYR A 283 -11.06 -4.50 -6.14
N SER A 284 -10.94 -3.30 -6.71
CA SER A 284 -11.32 -2.06 -6.03
C SER A 284 -12.80 -2.04 -5.67
N ILE A 285 -13.67 -2.49 -6.58
CA ILE A 285 -15.12 -2.59 -6.36
C ILE A 285 -15.45 -3.62 -5.28
N VAL A 286 -14.85 -4.81 -5.32
CA VAL A 286 -15.13 -5.84 -4.31
C VAL A 286 -14.60 -5.42 -2.94
N PHE A 287 -13.41 -4.83 -2.88
CA PHE A 287 -12.85 -4.34 -1.62
C PHE A 287 -13.65 -3.17 -1.05
N ILE A 288 -14.05 -2.18 -1.85
CA ILE A 288 -14.82 -1.05 -1.32
C ILE A 288 -16.18 -1.50 -0.78
N ILE A 289 -16.85 -2.43 -1.45
CA ILE A 289 -18.15 -2.95 -0.99
C ILE A 289 -17.95 -3.88 0.21
N GLY A 290 -17.14 -4.92 0.05
CA GLY A 290 -16.98 -5.97 1.07
C GLY A 290 -16.33 -5.46 2.35
N TRP A 291 -15.32 -4.58 2.24
CA TRP A 291 -14.65 -4.03 3.41
C TRP A 291 -15.51 -2.99 4.14
N SER A 292 -16.30 -2.18 3.42
CA SER A 292 -17.27 -1.26 4.03
C SER A 292 -18.40 -2.01 4.73
N ILE A 293 -18.90 -3.11 4.14
CA ILE A 293 -19.88 -3.99 4.79
C ILE A 293 -19.28 -4.61 6.04
N MET A 294 -18.05 -5.13 5.96
CA MET A 294 -17.37 -5.70 7.12
C MET A 294 -17.21 -4.66 8.23
N PHE A 295 -16.78 -3.43 7.90
CA PHE A 295 -16.70 -2.33 8.84
C PHE A 295 -18.05 -2.03 9.50
N TYR A 296 -19.11 -1.93 8.71
CA TYR A 296 -20.45 -1.66 9.21
C TYR A 296 -20.93 -2.75 10.18
N VAL A 297 -20.78 -4.01 9.78
CA VAL A 297 -21.18 -5.16 10.61
C VAL A 297 -20.35 -5.22 11.89
N TRP A 298 -19.04 -5.01 11.80
CA TRP A 298 -18.13 -5.03 12.94
C TRP A 298 -18.49 -3.97 13.98
N VAL A 299 -18.63 -2.72 13.54
CA VAL A 299 -18.75 -1.56 14.41
C VAL A 299 -20.18 -1.35 14.91
N PHE A 300 -21.18 -1.57 14.07
CA PHE A 300 -22.57 -1.18 14.38
C PHE A 300 -23.52 -2.35 14.63
N VAL A 301 -23.26 -3.53 14.05
CA VAL A 301 -24.11 -4.71 14.28
C VAL A 301 -23.56 -5.53 15.45
N LEU A 302 -22.27 -5.84 15.42
CA LEU A 302 -21.61 -6.62 16.46
C LEU A 302 -21.13 -5.75 17.63
N SER A 303 -21.13 -4.42 17.45
CA SER A 303 -20.66 -3.45 18.45
C SER A 303 -19.24 -3.76 18.96
N ILE A 304 -18.39 -4.32 18.10
CA ILE A 304 -17.01 -4.65 18.44
C ILE A 304 -16.17 -3.39 18.22
N PRO A 305 -15.38 -2.96 19.22
CA PRO A 305 -14.52 -1.79 19.07
C PRO A 305 -13.48 -2.04 17.97
N VAL A 306 -13.08 -0.97 17.28
CA VAL A 306 -12.07 -1.06 16.20
C VAL A 306 -10.68 -1.39 16.74
N GLY A 307 -10.43 -1.18 18.03
CA GLY A 307 -9.20 -1.52 18.73
C GLY A 307 -9.35 -1.40 20.25
N PRO A 308 -8.24 -1.60 20.99
CA PRO A 308 -8.24 -1.50 22.45
C PRO A 308 -8.57 -0.07 22.87
N GLY A 309 -9.48 0.11 23.82
CA GLY A 309 -9.88 1.44 24.31
C GLY A 309 -10.61 2.32 23.30
N ALA A 310 -10.91 1.82 22.09
CA ALA A 310 -11.55 2.59 21.04
C ALA A 310 -13.08 2.44 21.09
N ALA A 311 -13.73 3.27 21.91
CA ALA A 311 -15.19 3.36 21.91
C ALA A 311 -15.71 3.77 20.53
N THR A 312 -16.88 3.27 20.11
CA THR A 312 -17.48 3.65 18.82
C THR A 312 -18.06 5.06 18.84
N TYR A 313 -18.70 5.41 19.96
CA TYR A 313 -19.43 6.66 20.12
C TYR A 313 -18.65 7.65 20.97
N TYR A 314 -18.67 8.91 20.55
CA TYR A 314 -18.17 10.06 21.27
C TYR A 314 -19.35 10.79 21.89
N ASN A 315 -19.39 10.86 23.23
CA ASN A 315 -20.37 11.69 23.91
C ASN A 315 -19.91 13.14 23.82
N VAL A 316 -20.56 13.93 22.98
CA VAL A 316 -20.42 15.38 22.99
C VAL A 316 -21.00 15.86 24.33
N ALA A 317 -20.14 16.16 25.30
CA ALA A 317 -20.59 16.89 26.48
C ALA A 317 -21.19 18.21 26.00
N GLY A 318 -22.45 18.46 26.35
CA GLY A 318 -23.17 19.68 25.99
C GLY A 318 -22.55 20.94 26.55
#